data_AF-A0A2W6P423-F1
#
_entry.id   AF-A0A2W6P423-F1
#
_cell.length_a   1.000
_cell.length_b   1.000
_cell.length_c   1.000
_cell.angle_alpha   90.00
_cell.angle_beta   90.00
_cell.angle_gamma   90.00
#
_symmetry.space_group_name_H-M   'P 1'
#
loop_
_entity.id
_entity.type
_entity.pdbx_description
1 polymer ?
#
loop_
_entity_poly.entity_id
_entity_poly.type
_entity_poly.pdbx_seq_one_letter_code
_entity_poly.pdbx_strand_id
1 'polypeptide(L)'
;RVEAVKEYYPQAKKEDWRLWQAGQRVQIIKRDAEKGGVLRLGTEVVSDQQGTIAALLGASPGASTAAPIMLNLLEKVFGDRVSSPQWQATLKAIVPSYGRKLNGDVAATERELQYTSEVLGLKYDKPQAADSTPKPQLKPQPVQKEVADIAL
;
A
#
# COMPACT_ATOMS: atom_id res chain seq x y z
N ARG A 1 5.16 -19.14 24.58
CA ARG A 1 4.30 -18.80 23.40
C ARG A 1 3.34 -17.68 23.74
N VAL A 2 2.41 -17.82 24.70
CA VAL A 2 1.63 -16.66 25.19
C VAL A 2 2.54 -15.61 25.86
N GLU A 3 3.60 -16.05 26.54
CA GLU A 3 4.59 -15.10 27.11
C GLU A 3 5.26 -14.19 26.06
N ALA A 4 5.55 -14.70 24.85
CA ALA A 4 6.08 -13.86 23.77
C ALA A 4 5.02 -12.89 23.20
N VAL A 5 3.73 -13.25 23.25
CA VAL A 5 2.63 -12.33 22.87
C VAL A 5 2.49 -11.21 23.89
N LYS A 6 2.71 -11.50 25.18
CA LYS A 6 2.64 -10.50 26.25
C LYS A 6 3.71 -9.41 26.15
N GLU A 7 4.81 -9.65 25.42
CA GLU A 7 5.79 -8.59 25.09
C GLU A 7 5.16 -7.44 24.27
N TYR A 8 4.16 -7.75 23.42
CA TYR A 8 3.47 -6.77 22.57
C TYR A 8 2.08 -6.39 23.09
N TYR A 9 1.39 -7.31 23.78
CA TYR A 9 0.08 -7.08 24.37
C TYR A 9 0.01 -7.68 25.78
N PRO A 10 0.41 -6.92 26.82
CA PRO A 10 0.57 -7.44 28.18
C PRO A 10 -0.69 -8.05 28.80
N GLN A 11 -1.87 -7.65 28.33
CA GLN A 11 -3.16 -8.15 28.80
C GLN A 11 -3.57 -9.48 28.12
N ALA A 12 -2.74 -10.07 27.27
CA ALA A 12 -3.02 -11.33 26.60
C ALA A 12 -3.29 -12.47 27.61
N LYS A 13 -4.51 -12.98 27.60
CA LYS A 13 -4.99 -14.11 28.39
C LYS A 13 -4.87 -15.40 27.59
N LYS A 14 -4.42 -16.51 28.18
CA LYS A 14 -4.20 -17.75 27.43
C LYS A 14 -5.48 -18.30 26.80
N GLU A 15 -6.63 -18.10 27.44
CA GLU A 15 -7.92 -18.63 26.94
C GLU A 15 -8.34 -18.03 25.59
N ASP A 16 -7.92 -16.79 25.31
CA ASP A 16 -8.29 -16.06 24.08
C ASP A 16 -7.48 -16.51 22.86
N TRP A 17 -6.49 -17.38 23.04
CA TRP A 17 -5.54 -17.76 21.99
C TRP A 17 -5.63 -19.25 21.69
N ARG A 18 -5.76 -19.54 20.40
CA ARG A 18 -5.69 -20.90 19.87
C ARG A 18 -4.62 -21.00 18.79
N LEU A 19 -4.05 -22.18 18.64
CA LEU A 19 -3.21 -22.47 17.49
C LEU A 19 -4.09 -22.51 16.24
N TRP A 20 -3.64 -21.85 15.20
CA TRP A 20 -4.25 -21.88 13.88
C TRP A 20 -3.20 -22.30 12.87
N GLN A 21 -3.58 -23.17 11.93
CA GLN A 21 -2.70 -23.50 10.83
C GLN A 21 -2.52 -22.26 9.97
N ALA A 22 -1.30 -21.70 9.95
CA ALA A 22 -0.97 -20.63 9.04
C ALA A 22 -1.24 -21.14 7.62
N GLY A 23 -2.04 -20.40 6.86
CA GLY A 23 -2.43 -20.79 5.50
C GLY A 23 -1.21 -21.00 4.59
N GLN A 24 -1.45 -21.53 3.39
CA GLN A 24 -0.39 -21.68 2.40
C GLN A 24 0.06 -20.32 1.89
N ARG A 25 1.38 -20.09 1.84
CA ARG A 25 1.94 -18.93 1.15
C ARG A 25 2.00 -19.24 -0.34
N VAL A 26 1.41 -18.36 -1.14
CA VAL A 26 1.49 -18.39 -2.60
C VAL A 26 2.30 -17.18 -3.04
N GLN A 27 3.25 -17.39 -3.97
CA GLN A 27 4.00 -16.32 -4.60
C GLN A 27 3.67 -16.28 -6.09
N ILE A 28 3.39 -15.09 -6.60
CA ILE A 28 2.95 -14.90 -7.98
C ILE A 28 4.18 -14.73 -8.88
N ILE A 29 4.23 -15.51 -9.96
CA ILE A 29 5.22 -15.37 -11.04
C ILE A 29 4.43 -15.00 -12.30
N LYS A 30 4.79 -13.87 -12.92
CA LYS A 30 4.21 -13.45 -14.21
C LYS A 30 5.23 -13.61 -15.32
N ARG A 31 4.78 -14.03 -16.50
CA ARG A 31 5.62 -14.02 -17.69
C ARG A 31 5.85 -12.59 -18.15
N ASP A 32 7.12 -12.25 -18.30
CA ASP A 32 7.61 -11.08 -18.98
C ASP A 32 8.20 -11.53 -20.32
N ALA A 33 7.92 -10.78 -21.39
CA ALA A 33 8.30 -11.18 -22.75
C ALA A 33 9.82 -11.19 -22.97
N GLU A 34 10.56 -10.37 -22.21
CA GLU A 34 12.02 -10.25 -22.34
C GLU A 34 12.75 -11.01 -21.22
N LYS A 35 12.19 -11.04 -20.01
CA LYS A 35 12.86 -11.52 -18.80
C LYS A 35 12.39 -12.91 -18.32
N GLY A 36 11.44 -13.54 -19.01
CA GLY A 36 10.89 -14.82 -18.57
C GLY A 36 10.00 -14.69 -17.34
N GLY A 37 10.08 -15.63 -16.39
CA GLY A 37 9.28 -15.58 -15.16
C GLY A 37 9.74 -14.50 -14.18
N VAL A 38 8.96 -13.43 -14.01
CA VAL A 38 9.24 -12.35 -13.06
C VAL A 38 8.40 -12.51 -11.79
N LEU A 39 9.10 -12.55 -10.66
CA LEU A 39 8.49 -12.58 -9.32
C LEU A 39 7.71 -11.29 -9.07
N ARG A 40 6.42 -11.41 -8.74
CA ARG A 40 5.59 -10.28 -8.36
C ARG A 40 5.55 -10.19 -6.84
N LEU A 41 6.14 -9.12 -6.34
CA LEU A 41 6.05 -8.74 -4.94
C LEU A 41 4.87 -7.78 -4.77
N GLY A 42 3.98 -8.08 -3.82
CA GLY A 42 2.90 -7.18 -3.41
C GLY A 42 1.50 -7.72 -3.65
N THR A 43 0.57 -6.77 -3.78
CA THR A 43 -0.87 -6.97 -3.83
C THR A 43 -1.41 -6.39 -5.13
N GLU A 44 -2.21 -7.15 -5.87
CA GLU A 44 -2.80 -6.72 -7.14
C GLU A 44 -4.33 -6.82 -7.07
N VAL A 45 -5.02 -5.76 -7.49
CA VAL A 45 -6.48 -5.78 -7.66
C VAL A 45 -6.78 -6.20 -9.09
N VAL A 46 -7.47 -7.32 -9.24
CA VAL A 46 -8.03 -7.79 -10.51
C VAL A 46 -9.55 -7.73 -10.44
N SER A 47 -10.19 -7.40 -11.55
CA SER A 47 -11.65 -7.44 -11.69
C SER A 47 -12.02 -8.09 -13.02
N ASP A 48 -13.21 -8.65 -13.09
CA ASP A 48 -13.80 -9.06 -14.36
C ASP A 48 -14.09 -7.84 -15.25
N GLN A 49 -14.38 -8.09 -16.53
CA GLN A 49 -14.66 -7.04 -17.50
C GLN A 49 -15.92 -6.24 -17.14
N GLN A 50 -16.89 -6.88 -16.47
CA GLN A 50 -18.14 -6.27 -16.06
C GLN A 50 -18.06 -5.57 -14.70
N GLY A 51 -16.93 -5.67 -13.97
CA GLY A 51 -16.77 -5.10 -12.64
C GLY A 51 -17.71 -5.69 -11.59
N THR A 52 -18.20 -6.92 -11.77
CA THR A 52 -19.09 -7.60 -10.83
C THR A 52 -18.34 -8.40 -9.77
N ILE A 53 -17.12 -8.81 -10.09
CA ILE A 53 -16.23 -9.56 -9.20
C ILE A 53 -14.86 -8.89 -9.20
N ALA A 54 -14.34 -8.67 -8.00
CA ALA A 54 -12.96 -8.25 -7.83
C ALA A 54 -12.25 -9.12 -6.79
N ALA A 55 -11.00 -9.43 -7.08
CA ALA A 55 -10.13 -10.18 -6.21
C ALA A 55 -8.86 -9.39 -5.94
N LEU A 56 -8.37 -9.54 -4.72
CA LEU A 56 -7.07 -9.06 -4.30
C LEU A 56 -6.12 -10.26 -4.32
N LEU A 57 -5.15 -10.24 -5.23
CA LEU A 57 -4.18 -11.31 -5.42
C LEU A 57 -2.83 -10.91 -4.80
N GLY A 58 -2.20 -11.85 -4.10
CA GLY A 58 -0.85 -11.66 -3.54
C GLY A 58 -0.85 -11.53 -2.02
N ALA A 59 0.12 -10.78 -1.50
CA ALA A 59 0.22 -10.58 -0.05
C ALA A 59 -0.98 -9.80 0.49
N SER A 60 -1.42 -10.11 1.71
CA SER A 60 -2.41 -9.28 2.40
C SER A 60 -1.84 -7.87 2.55
N PRO A 61 -2.60 -6.82 2.17
CA PRO A 61 -2.11 -5.45 2.28
C PRO A 61 -1.95 -5.09 3.75
N GLY A 62 -0.84 -4.44 4.08
CA GLY A 62 -0.62 -3.84 5.40
C GLY A 62 -1.36 -2.50 5.50
N ALA A 63 -1.36 -1.90 6.69
CA ALA A 63 -2.03 -0.62 6.94
C ALA A 63 -1.65 0.47 5.92
N SER A 64 -0.37 0.54 5.53
CA SER A 64 0.14 1.55 4.59
C SER A 64 -0.27 1.34 3.13
N THR A 65 -0.75 0.14 2.76
CA THR A 65 -1.12 -0.19 1.37
C THR A 65 -2.61 -0.45 1.21
N ALA A 66 -3.33 -0.83 2.27
CA ALA A 66 -4.74 -1.17 2.20
C ALA A 66 -5.61 -0.01 1.72
N ALA A 67 -5.46 1.19 2.28
CA ALA A 67 -6.27 2.35 1.92
C ALA A 67 -6.18 2.71 0.42
N PRO A 68 -4.99 2.94 -0.18
CA PRO A 68 -4.90 3.26 -1.61
C PRO A 68 -5.37 2.11 -2.51
N ILE A 69 -5.17 0.85 -2.11
CA ILE A 69 -5.67 -0.32 -2.84
C ILE A 69 -7.21 -0.33 -2.87
N MET A 70 -7.86 -0.06 -1.74
CA MET A 70 -9.32 -0.02 -1.65
C MET A 70 -9.91 1.15 -2.43
N LEU A 71 -9.28 2.32 -2.41
CA LEU A 71 -9.70 3.44 -3.26
C LEU A 71 -9.62 3.08 -4.76
N ASN A 72 -8.53 2.45 -5.19
CA ASN A 72 -8.39 2.00 -6.58
C ASN A 72 -9.44 0.95 -6.96
N LEU A 73 -9.77 0.03 -6.04
CA LEU A 73 -10.83 -0.95 -6.23
C LEU A 73 -12.18 -0.27 -6.44
N LEU A 74 -12.53 0.70 -5.60
CA LEU A 74 -13.79 1.44 -5.72
C LEU A 74 -13.87 2.18 -7.06
N GLU A 75 -12.79 2.81 -7.50
CA GLU A 75 -12.71 3.50 -8.80
C GLU A 75 -12.93 2.55 -9.99
N LYS A 76 -12.36 1.34 -9.92
CA LYS A 76 -12.47 0.33 -11.00
C LYS A 76 -13.83 -0.33 -11.06
N VAL A 77 -14.38 -0.72 -9.91
CA VAL A 77 -15.55 -1.59 -9.80
C VAL A 77 -16.84 -0.78 -9.66
N PHE A 78 -16.77 0.40 -9.05
CA PHE A 78 -17.91 1.25 -8.76
C PHE A 78 -17.76 2.65 -9.37
N GLY A 79 -17.10 2.77 -10.52
CA GLY A 79 -16.76 4.06 -11.15
C GLY A 79 -17.93 5.03 -11.29
N ASP A 80 -19.11 4.55 -11.68
CA ASP A 80 -20.33 5.39 -11.79
C ASP A 80 -20.74 5.96 -10.43
N ARG A 81 -20.66 5.14 -9.37
CA ARG A 81 -20.98 5.58 -8.01
C ARG A 81 -19.91 6.52 -7.49
N VAL A 82 -18.63 6.21 -7.68
CA VAL A 82 -17.51 7.10 -7.31
C VAL A 82 -17.64 8.45 -7.98
N SER A 83 -18.14 8.50 -9.22
CA SER A 83 -18.38 9.76 -9.95
C SER A 83 -19.61 10.52 -9.46
N SER A 84 -20.49 9.90 -8.67
CA SER A 84 -21.68 10.56 -8.13
C SER A 84 -21.32 11.64 -7.11
N PRO A 85 -22.08 12.76 -7.05
CA PRO A 85 -21.84 13.83 -6.08
C PRO A 85 -21.84 13.34 -4.62
N GLN A 86 -22.72 12.38 -4.29
CA GLN A 86 -22.86 11.84 -2.95
C GLN A 86 -21.60 11.10 -2.49
N TRP A 87 -21.04 10.24 -3.35
CA TRP A 87 -19.82 9.50 -3.02
C TRP A 87 -18.60 10.41 -3.05
N GLN A 88 -18.52 11.36 -3.98
CA GLN A 88 -17.46 12.37 -3.97
C GLN A 88 -17.43 13.15 -2.66
N ALA A 89 -18.59 13.57 -2.15
CA ALA A 89 -18.69 14.24 -0.85
C ALA A 89 -18.22 13.33 0.29
N THR A 90 -18.65 12.06 0.29
CA THR A 90 -18.28 11.09 1.33
C THR A 90 -16.78 10.76 1.31
N LEU A 91 -16.22 10.50 0.13
CA LEU A 91 -14.80 10.19 -0.05
C LEU A 91 -13.92 11.36 0.40
N LYS A 92 -14.31 12.60 0.08
CA LYS A 92 -13.57 13.80 0.53
C LYS A 92 -13.76 14.10 2.02
N ALA A 93 -14.85 13.65 2.64
CA ALA A 93 -15.01 13.75 4.09
C ALA A 93 -14.08 12.78 4.83
N ILE A 94 -13.87 11.57 4.29
CA ILE A 94 -12.99 10.54 4.89
C ILE A 94 -11.52 10.81 4.54
N VAL A 95 -11.25 11.18 3.29
CA VAL A 95 -9.91 11.44 2.73
C VAL A 95 -9.93 12.84 2.08
N PRO A 96 -9.64 13.91 2.83
CA PRO A 96 -9.70 15.29 2.33
C PRO A 96 -8.88 15.55 1.05
N SER A 97 -7.75 14.89 0.91
CA SER A 97 -6.88 14.94 -0.27
C SER A 97 -7.31 14.06 -1.44
N TYR A 98 -8.46 13.38 -1.37
CA TYR A 98 -8.92 12.50 -2.45
C TYR A 98 -9.05 13.23 -3.79
N GLY A 99 -8.42 12.67 -4.82
CA GLY A 99 -8.33 13.27 -6.17
C GLY A 99 -7.24 14.34 -6.34
N ARG A 100 -6.46 14.66 -5.30
CA ARG A 100 -5.33 15.61 -5.36
C ARG A 100 -4.01 14.86 -5.29
N LYS A 101 -3.11 15.17 -6.24
CA LYS A 101 -1.72 14.71 -6.16
C LYS A 101 -0.94 15.59 -5.18
N LEU A 102 -0.54 15.02 -4.05
CA LEU A 102 0.27 15.72 -3.04
C LEU A 102 1.75 15.79 -3.43
N ASN A 103 2.27 14.74 -4.06
CA ASN A 103 3.66 14.71 -4.53
C ASN A 103 3.93 15.84 -5.53
N GLY A 104 4.82 16.77 -5.15
CA GLY A 104 5.17 17.97 -5.92
C GLY A 104 4.39 19.22 -5.52
N ASP A 105 3.36 19.10 -4.67
CA ASP A 105 2.61 20.22 -4.10
C ASP A 105 2.92 20.31 -2.60
N VAL A 106 3.95 21.10 -2.28
CA VAL A 106 4.42 21.29 -0.90
C VAL A 106 3.32 21.85 -0.03
N ALA A 107 2.59 22.86 -0.51
CA ALA A 107 1.53 23.50 0.27
C ALA A 107 0.36 22.54 0.55
N ALA A 108 0.00 21.66 -0.38
CA ALA A 108 -0.99 20.62 -0.13
C ALA A 108 -0.51 19.60 0.89
N THR A 109 0.72 19.12 0.74
CA THR A 109 1.33 18.13 1.62
C THR A 109 1.40 18.66 3.05
N GLU A 110 1.82 19.91 3.23
CA GLU A 110 1.86 20.56 4.54
C GLU A 110 0.47 20.67 5.19
N ARG A 111 -0.56 21.04 4.42
CA ARG A 111 -1.94 21.10 4.94
C ARG A 111 -2.43 19.75 5.43
N GLU A 112 -2.21 18.69 4.67
CA GLU A 112 -2.64 17.33 5.03
C GLU A 112 -1.87 16.79 6.25
N LEU A 113 -0.56 17.05 6.32
CA LEU A 113 0.25 16.67 7.48
C LEU A 113 -0.18 17.42 8.75
N GLN A 114 -0.45 18.72 8.63
CA GLN A 114 -0.96 19.53 9.73
C GLN A 114 -2.32 18.99 10.20
N TYR A 115 -3.28 18.82 9.28
CA TYR A 115 -4.60 18.28 9.60
C TYR A 115 -4.52 16.91 10.27
N THR A 116 -3.72 15.99 9.72
CA THR A 116 -3.54 14.65 10.30
C THR A 116 -2.93 14.72 11.70
N SER A 117 -1.98 15.62 11.92
CA SER A 117 -1.36 15.82 13.23
C SER A 117 -2.37 16.34 14.25
N GLU A 118 -3.20 17.31 13.87
CA GLU A 118 -4.28 17.84 14.72
C GLU A 118 -5.27 16.73 15.13
N VAL A 119 -5.71 15.92 14.16
CA VAL A 119 -6.63 14.79 14.41
C VAL A 119 -6.03 13.75 15.34
N LEU A 120 -4.73 13.47 15.21
CA LEU A 120 -4.02 12.47 16.02
C LEU A 120 -3.49 13.03 17.35
N GLY A 121 -3.67 14.33 17.63
CA GLY A 121 -3.10 14.98 18.81
C GLY A 121 -1.57 15.04 18.80
N LEU A 122 -0.97 15.05 17.61
CA LEU A 122 0.48 15.13 17.40
C LEU A 122 0.90 16.59 17.16
N LYS A 123 2.13 16.92 17.56
CA LYS A 123 2.74 18.20 17.23
C LYS A 123 3.22 18.17 15.78
N TYR A 124 2.75 19.12 14.97
CA TYR A 124 3.28 19.35 13.63
C TYR A 124 4.27 20.51 13.64
N ASP A 125 5.56 20.20 13.42
CA ASP A 125 6.58 21.20 13.17
C ASP A 125 6.80 21.31 11.66
N LYS A 126 6.57 22.51 11.12
CA LYS A 126 6.72 22.76 9.68
C LYS A 126 8.15 22.45 9.24
N PRO A 127 8.37 21.59 8.23
CA PRO A 127 9.71 21.30 7.73
C PRO A 127 10.40 22.60 7.27
N GLN A 128 11.62 22.84 7.76
CA GLN A 128 12.49 23.84 7.12
C GLN A 128 12.91 23.33 5.74
N ALA A 129 13.30 24.26 4.86
CA ALA A 129 13.74 23.94 3.51
C ALA A 129 14.72 22.77 3.53
N ALA A 130 14.46 21.76 2.70
CA ALA A 130 15.29 20.56 2.65
C ALA A 130 16.75 20.94 2.40
N ASP A 131 17.65 20.32 3.16
CA ASP A 131 19.08 20.38 2.85
C ASP A 131 19.30 19.91 1.41
N SER A 132 20.26 20.56 0.73
CA SER A 132 20.59 20.25 -0.65
C SER A 132 20.94 18.76 -0.77
N THR A 133 20.10 18.01 -1.46
CA THR A 133 20.30 16.57 -1.65
C THR A 133 21.58 16.35 -2.45
N PRO A 134 22.59 15.63 -1.90
CA PRO A 134 23.79 15.31 -2.67
C PRO A 134 23.39 14.49 -3.90
N LYS A 135 23.82 14.91 -5.09
CA LYS A 135 23.57 14.15 -6.32
C LYS A 135 24.27 12.79 -6.20
N PRO A 136 23.58 11.66 -6.47
CA PRO A 136 24.22 10.35 -6.46
C PRO A 136 25.37 10.32 -7.48
N GLN A 137 26.59 10.03 -7.01
CA GLN A 137 27.69 9.68 -7.91
C GLN A 137 27.49 8.22 -8.34
N LEU A 138 26.92 8.03 -9.53
CA LEU A 138 26.77 6.71 -10.13
C LEU A 138 28.17 6.16 -10.48
N LYS A 139 28.66 5.22 -9.68
CA LYS A 139 29.79 4.37 -10.09
C LYS A 139 29.25 3.35 -11.11
N PRO A 140 29.94 3.12 -12.25
CA PRO A 140 29.53 2.11 -13.22
C PRO A 140 29.42 0.74 -12.53
N GLN A 141 28.27 0.09 -12.63
CA GLN A 141 28.11 -1.28 -12.16
C GLN A 141 28.70 -2.25 -13.18
N PRO A 142 29.44 -3.28 -12.76
CA PRO A 142 29.86 -4.35 -13.65
C PRO A 142 28.64 -5.11 -14.18
N VAL A 143 28.69 -5.45 -15.47
CA VAL A 143 27.63 -6.13 -16.24
C VAL A 143 27.17 -7.40 -15.51
N GLN A 144 25.86 -7.50 -15.24
CA GLN A 144 25.25 -8.69 -14.64
C GLN A 144 25.41 -9.90 -15.56
N LYS A 145 25.91 -11.01 -15.01
CA LYS A 145 25.90 -12.33 -15.67
C LYS A 145 24.46 -12.86 -15.78
N GLU A 146 24.21 -13.52 -16.90
CA GLU A 146 22.96 -14.19 -17.27
C GLU A 146 22.49 -15.14 -16.16
N VAL A 147 21.24 -14.97 -15.73
CA VAL A 147 20.62 -15.76 -14.65
C VAL A 147 19.91 -16.95 -15.28
N ALA A 148 20.09 -18.15 -14.72
CA ALA A 148 19.49 -19.38 -15.25
C ALA A 148 17.95 -19.32 -15.24
N ASP A 149 17.34 -19.81 -16.32
CA ASP A 149 15.89 -19.87 -16.52
C ASP A 149 15.28 -20.94 -15.58
N ILE A 150 14.39 -20.50 -14.68
CA ILE A 150 13.74 -21.34 -13.67
C ILE A 150 12.23 -21.51 -13.93
N ALA A 151 11.75 -21.11 -15.10
CA ALA A 151 10.36 -21.31 -15.49
C ALA A 151 10.19 -22.63 -16.27
N LEU A 152 9.34 -23.52 -15.74
CA LEU A 152 8.72 -24.62 -16.50
C LEU A 152 7.61 -24.09 -17.42
#